data_AF-A0A953DS78-F1
#
_entry.id   AF-A0A953DS78-F1
#
_cell.length_a   1.000
_cell.length_b   1.000
_cell.length_c   1.000
_cell.angle_alpha   90.00
_cell.angle_beta   90.00
_cell.angle_gamma   90.00
#
_symmetry.space_group_name_H-M   'P 1'
#
loop_
_entity.id
_entity.type
_entity.pdbx_description
1 polymer ?
#
loop_
_entity_poly.entity_id
_entity_poly.type
_entity_poly.pdbx_seq_one_letter_code
_entity_poly.pdbx_strand_id
1 'polypeptide(L)'
;MDIVLRSVNQRFLEEVVFPTFELGAKDSQRALERLAGAIGDPLTRMQVEALIERGSDGGWSEVDLDRFQEVVYRLLFSEWRRTGEGWIPDTQDEAYAGDLEETLHLALMITDPSYPYWDEAEARRQRGQAIAPPYLDRGLPAFIGGVWEPFPAFAPGEVLTTRGTNIYVPSERLAVADWSWRHPVTVQEWSDDLPRALRDLMNREVQRLRPIEVPEANEVIDYWTGKVSEPPQLVVGFSGLGPRSGAWVREIADLAAQIRRAAAREQGLTAIITGGTRSWF
;
A
#
# COMPACT_ATOMS: atom_id res chain seq x y z
N MET A 1 -2.53 -0.95 14.44
CA MET A 1 -3.26 -0.06 13.50
C MET A 1 -2.77 -0.52 12.16
N ASP A 2 -3.57 -1.16 11.33
CA ASP A 2 -2.97 -2.06 10.35
C ASP A 2 -2.91 -1.41 8.97
N ILE A 3 -1.95 -1.83 8.15
CA ILE A 3 -1.83 -1.44 6.76
C ILE A 3 -1.85 -2.68 5.87
N VAL A 4 -2.52 -2.57 4.73
CA VAL A 4 -2.55 -3.60 3.70
C VAL A 4 -1.97 -3.04 2.43
N LEU A 5 -1.00 -3.74 1.84
CA LEU A 5 -0.46 -3.40 0.53
C LEU A 5 -0.88 -4.48 -0.47
N ARG A 6 -1.46 -4.07 -1.59
CA ARG A 6 -1.87 -5.01 -2.64
C ARG A 6 -1.53 -4.47 -4.02
N SER A 7 -1.16 -5.37 -4.91
CA SER A 7 -1.07 -5.07 -6.33
C SER A 7 -2.46 -4.74 -6.88
N VAL A 8 -2.49 -3.91 -7.91
CA VAL A 8 -3.74 -3.53 -8.57
C VAL A 8 -3.54 -3.39 -10.07
N ASN A 9 -4.52 -3.85 -10.84
CA ASN A 9 -4.51 -3.70 -12.28
C ASN A 9 -4.69 -2.22 -12.66
N GLN A 10 -3.67 -1.66 -13.31
CA GLN A 10 -3.67 -0.24 -13.67
C GLN A 10 -4.83 0.15 -14.58
N ARG A 11 -5.11 -0.67 -15.59
CA ARG A 11 -6.21 -0.41 -16.52
C ARG A 11 -7.57 -0.46 -15.83
N PHE A 12 -7.74 -1.35 -14.86
CA PHE A 12 -8.98 -1.37 -14.08
C PHE A 12 -9.18 -0.05 -13.32
N LEU A 13 -8.12 0.45 -12.67
CA LEU A 13 -8.20 1.72 -11.97
C LEU A 13 -8.51 2.89 -12.91
N GLU A 14 -7.80 2.99 -14.03
CA GLU A 14 -7.93 4.11 -14.97
C GLU A 14 -9.22 4.06 -15.81
N GLU A 15 -9.68 2.88 -16.22
CA GLU A 15 -10.87 2.74 -17.08
C GLU A 15 -12.17 2.75 -16.26
N VAL A 16 -12.12 2.24 -15.01
CA VAL A 16 -13.31 1.98 -14.20
C VAL A 16 -13.31 2.78 -12.91
N VAL A 17 -12.33 2.54 -12.03
CA VAL A 17 -12.41 3.00 -10.63
C VAL A 17 -12.27 4.52 -10.51
N PHE A 18 -11.19 5.12 -11.01
CA PHE A 18 -10.95 6.56 -10.91
C PHE A 18 -12.02 7.39 -11.64
N PRO A 19 -12.44 7.04 -12.88
CA PRO A 19 -13.53 7.77 -13.52
C PRO A 19 -14.87 7.64 -12.79
N THR A 20 -15.11 6.51 -12.12
CA THR A 20 -16.29 6.34 -11.27
C THR A 20 -16.21 7.29 -10.08
N PHE A 21 -15.09 7.31 -9.36
CA PHE A 21 -14.87 8.18 -8.21
C PHE A 21 -14.95 9.67 -8.53
N GLU A 22 -14.37 10.08 -9.65
CA GLU A 22 -14.45 11.47 -10.14
C GLU A 22 -15.89 11.87 -10.48
N LEU A 23 -16.64 11.00 -11.17
CA LEU A 23 -18.03 11.28 -11.52
C LEU A 23 -18.91 11.33 -10.28
N GLY A 24 -18.78 10.35 -9.39
CA GLY A 24 -19.67 10.23 -8.23
C GLY A 24 -19.42 11.25 -7.13
N ALA A 25 -18.33 12.02 -7.20
CA ALA A 25 -18.19 13.23 -6.40
C ALA A 25 -19.25 14.28 -6.74
N LYS A 26 -19.87 14.20 -7.93
CA LYS A 26 -20.92 15.12 -8.41
C LYS A 26 -22.27 14.43 -8.62
N ASP A 27 -22.25 13.19 -9.09
CA ASP A 27 -23.42 12.41 -9.50
C ASP A 27 -23.18 10.93 -9.19
N SER A 28 -23.41 10.56 -7.93
CA SER A 28 -23.17 9.21 -7.42
C SER A 28 -24.04 8.16 -8.11
N GLN A 29 -25.29 8.48 -8.41
CA GLN A 29 -26.21 7.60 -9.13
C GLN A 29 -25.64 7.19 -10.48
N ARG A 30 -25.27 8.16 -11.33
CA ARG A 30 -24.71 7.88 -12.64
C ARG A 30 -23.34 7.19 -12.58
N ALA A 31 -22.55 7.50 -11.54
CA ALA A 31 -21.29 6.80 -11.30
C ALA A 31 -21.51 5.31 -10.99
N LEU A 32 -22.47 4.99 -10.12
CA LEU A 32 -22.82 3.62 -9.78
C LEU A 32 -23.39 2.85 -10.98
N GLU A 33 -24.25 3.48 -11.79
CA GLU A 33 -24.77 2.89 -13.03
C GLU A 33 -23.64 2.55 -14.02
N ARG A 34 -22.68 3.47 -14.18
CA ARG A 34 -21.48 3.25 -15.01
C ARG A 34 -20.64 2.09 -14.45
N LEU A 35 -20.43 2.05 -13.13
CA LEU A 35 -19.68 0.99 -12.47
C LEU A 35 -20.35 -0.37 -12.69
N ALA A 36 -21.66 -0.48 -12.47
CA ALA A 36 -22.43 -1.71 -12.67
C ALA A 36 -22.28 -2.26 -14.10
N GLY A 37 -22.25 -1.37 -15.10
CA GLY A 37 -22.04 -1.73 -16.51
C GLY A 37 -20.62 -2.22 -16.84
N ALA A 38 -19.61 -1.87 -16.04
CA ALA A 38 -18.22 -2.27 -16.26
C ALA A 38 -17.82 -3.55 -15.51
N ILE A 39 -18.45 -3.84 -14.37
CA ILE A 39 -18.15 -4.99 -13.52
C ILE A 39 -18.87 -6.22 -14.04
N GLY A 40 -18.12 -7.29 -14.36
CA GLY A 40 -18.64 -8.60 -14.75
C GLY A 40 -18.90 -9.54 -13.58
N ASP A 41 -18.33 -9.25 -12.40
CA ASP A 41 -18.49 -10.09 -11.21
C ASP A 41 -19.90 -9.98 -10.61
N PRO A 42 -20.68 -11.08 -10.53
CA PRO A 42 -22.07 -11.02 -10.08
C PRO A 42 -22.22 -10.49 -8.66
N LEU A 43 -21.31 -10.85 -7.75
CA LEU A 43 -21.41 -10.46 -6.34
C LEU A 43 -21.16 -8.96 -6.16
N THR A 44 -20.12 -8.41 -6.80
CA THR A 44 -19.84 -6.97 -6.79
C THR A 44 -20.94 -6.19 -7.48
N ARG A 45 -21.42 -6.67 -8.64
CA ARG A 45 -22.51 -6.03 -9.38
C ARG A 45 -23.78 -5.93 -8.53
N MET A 46 -24.18 -7.01 -7.87
CA MET A 46 -25.34 -7.01 -6.96
C MET A 46 -25.18 -5.98 -5.83
N GLN A 47 -23.99 -5.81 -5.26
CA GLN A 47 -23.75 -4.79 -4.23
C GLN A 47 -23.89 -3.36 -4.80
N VAL A 48 -23.40 -3.12 -6.02
CA VAL A 48 -23.55 -1.83 -6.71
C VAL A 48 -25.02 -1.56 -7.05
N GLU A 49 -25.76 -2.54 -7.57
CA GLU A 49 -27.19 -2.41 -7.88
C GLU A 49 -28.01 -2.08 -6.63
N ALA A 50 -27.69 -2.69 -5.49
CA ALA A 50 -28.34 -2.36 -4.21
C ALA A 50 -28.09 -0.91 -3.75
N LEU A 51 -26.96 -0.30 -4.13
CA LEU A 51 -26.69 1.12 -3.90
C LEU A 51 -27.52 2.00 -4.85
N ILE A 52 -27.64 1.61 -6.13
CA ILE A 52 -28.44 2.31 -7.16
C ILE A 52 -29.93 2.36 -6.77
N GLU A 53 -30.48 1.26 -6.26
CA GLU A 53 -31.89 1.18 -5.85
C GLU A 53 -32.26 2.14 -4.70
N ARG A 54 -31.27 2.48 -3.86
CA ARG A 54 -31.42 3.39 -2.72
C ARG A 54 -31.12 4.85 -3.09
N GLY A 55 -31.05 5.14 -4.39
CA GLY A 55 -30.41 6.30 -5.01
C GLY A 55 -30.54 7.65 -4.31
N SER A 56 -29.53 8.48 -4.57
CA SER A 56 -29.45 9.87 -4.12
C SER A 56 -28.97 10.75 -5.26
N ASP A 57 -29.67 11.87 -5.50
CA ASP A 57 -29.26 12.88 -6.47
C ASP A 57 -28.19 13.79 -5.84
N GLY A 58 -26.98 13.25 -5.68
CA GLY A 58 -25.87 13.96 -5.03
C GLY A 58 -24.53 13.23 -5.09
N GLY A 59 -23.56 13.75 -4.34
CA GLY A 59 -22.20 13.19 -4.27
C GLY A 59 -22.08 11.96 -3.35
N TRP A 60 -20.87 11.42 -3.18
CA TRP A 60 -20.60 10.25 -2.34
C TRP A 60 -21.08 10.37 -0.89
N SER A 61 -21.21 11.59 -0.36
CA SER A 61 -21.72 11.85 0.99
C SER A 61 -23.19 11.48 1.19
N GLU A 62 -23.95 11.26 0.11
CA GLU A 62 -25.39 10.95 0.17
C GLU A 62 -25.70 9.46 -0.01
N VAL A 63 -24.69 8.66 -0.34
CA VAL A 63 -24.81 7.21 -0.53
C VAL A 63 -24.78 6.49 0.84
N ASP A 64 -25.43 5.32 0.92
CA ASP A 64 -25.29 4.39 2.06
C ASP A 64 -23.81 4.05 2.29
N LEU A 65 -23.18 4.75 3.24
CA LEU A 65 -21.74 4.78 3.42
C LEU A 65 -21.15 3.41 3.76
N ASP A 66 -21.83 2.63 4.60
CA ASP A 66 -21.33 1.31 5.01
C ASP A 66 -21.26 0.36 3.81
N ARG A 67 -22.32 0.33 2.99
CA ARG A 67 -22.35 -0.49 1.76
C ARG A 67 -21.39 0.03 0.69
N PHE A 68 -21.30 1.34 0.55
CA PHE A 68 -20.38 1.96 -0.40
C PHE A 68 -18.92 1.62 -0.04
N GLN A 69 -18.56 1.68 1.24
CA GLN A 69 -17.24 1.27 1.71
C GLN A 69 -16.95 -0.19 1.38
N GLU A 70 -17.89 -1.12 1.61
CA GLU A 70 -17.70 -2.54 1.23
C GLU A 70 -17.38 -2.71 -0.26
N VAL A 71 -18.10 -2.01 -1.13
CA VAL A 71 -17.84 -2.02 -2.58
C VAL A 71 -16.46 -1.44 -2.88
N VAL A 72 -16.15 -0.26 -2.33
CA VAL A 72 -14.86 0.42 -2.55
C VAL A 72 -13.69 -0.46 -2.09
N TYR A 73 -13.79 -1.07 -0.91
CA TYR A 73 -12.80 -2.03 -0.42
C TYR A 73 -12.57 -3.14 -1.44
N ARG A 74 -13.63 -3.74 -1.97
CA ARG A 74 -13.50 -4.81 -2.95
C ARG A 74 -12.87 -4.34 -4.27
N LEU A 75 -13.24 -3.15 -4.75
CA LEU A 75 -12.68 -2.56 -5.97
C LEU A 75 -11.17 -2.31 -5.82
N LEU A 76 -10.74 -1.79 -4.67
CA LEU A 76 -9.35 -1.39 -4.43
C LEU A 76 -8.43 -2.53 -3.98
N PHE A 77 -9.00 -3.64 -3.52
CA PHE A 77 -8.26 -4.75 -2.94
C PHE A 77 -8.55 -6.12 -3.52
N SER A 78 -9.20 -6.19 -4.65
CA SER A 78 -9.12 -7.39 -5.49
C SER A 78 -8.15 -7.10 -6.61
N GLU A 79 -7.39 -8.12 -7.03
CA GLU A 79 -6.79 -8.06 -8.36
C GLU A 79 -7.93 -8.20 -9.37
N TRP A 80 -7.90 -7.45 -10.47
CA TRP A 80 -8.98 -7.46 -11.46
C TRP A 80 -8.42 -7.80 -12.83
N ARG A 81 -9.17 -8.62 -13.56
CA ARG A 81 -8.88 -8.95 -14.97
C ARG A 81 -10.10 -8.71 -15.84
N ARG A 82 -9.85 -8.28 -17.07
CA ARG A 82 -10.88 -8.00 -18.06
C ARG A 82 -11.28 -9.28 -18.80
N THR A 83 -12.59 -9.50 -18.97
CA THR A 83 -13.17 -10.58 -19.76
C THR A 83 -14.20 -10.02 -20.75
N GLY A 84 -14.82 -10.91 -21.55
CA GLY A 84 -15.94 -10.53 -22.42
C GLY A 84 -17.19 -10.06 -21.66
N GLU A 85 -17.32 -10.41 -20.38
CA GLU A 85 -18.47 -10.07 -19.53
C GLU A 85 -18.25 -8.82 -18.67
N GLY A 86 -17.05 -8.24 -18.71
CA GLY A 86 -16.62 -7.10 -17.90
C GLY A 86 -15.38 -7.42 -17.06
N TRP A 87 -15.18 -6.67 -15.99
CA TRP A 87 -14.09 -6.90 -15.05
C TRP A 87 -14.49 -7.89 -13.95
N ILE A 88 -13.64 -8.88 -13.67
CA ILE A 88 -13.84 -9.85 -12.59
C ILE A 88 -12.60 -9.97 -11.69
N PRO A 89 -12.75 -10.33 -10.41
CA PRO A 89 -11.64 -10.60 -9.51
C PRO A 89 -10.74 -11.73 -10.01
N ASP A 90 -9.45 -11.56 -9.83
CA ASP A 90 -8.43 -12.60 -9.91
C ASP A 90 -7.98 -12.94 -8.49
N THR A 91 -7.85 -14.23 -8.18
CA THR A 91 -7.67 -14.73 -6.80
C THR A 91 -6.22 -15.13 -6.51
N GLN A 92 -5.26 -14.68 -7.32
CA GLN A 92 -3.90 -15.24 -7.29
C GLN A 92 -2.89 -14.48 -6.42
N ASP A 93 -3.21 -13.28 -5.91
CA ASP A 93 -2.22 -12.49 -5.17
C ASP A 93 -2.47 -12.39 -3.67
N GLU A 94 -1.45 -12.79 -2.91
CA GLU A 94 -1.35 -12.52 -1.49
C GLU A 94 -1.07 -11.03 -1.27
N ALA A 95 -1.76 -10.42 -0.33
CA ALA A 95 -1.49 -9.05 0.11
C ALA A 95 -0.45 -9.06 1.24
N TYR A 96 0.34 -8.00 1.34
CA TYR A 96 1.09 -7.72 2.57
C TYR A 96 0.13 -7.09 3.59
N ALA A 97 0.19 -7.56 4.84
CA ALA A 97 -0.52 -6.96 5.96
C ALA A 97 0.40 -6.83 7.17
N GLY A 98 0.41 -5.67 7.81
CA GLY A 98 1.27 -5.39 8.97
C GLY A 98 0.74 -4.25 9.82
N ASP A 99 1.38 -3.98 10.96
CA ASP A 99 1.12 -2.75 11.70
C ASP A 99 1.67 -1.54 10.93
N LEU A 100 0.95 -0.43 10.91
CA LEU A 100 1.31 0.78 10.18
C LEU A 100 2.59 1.43 10.70
N GLU A 101 2.76 1.55 12.03
CA GLU A 101 3.97 2.17 12.58
C GLU A 101 5.19 1.32 12.27
N GLU A 102 5.06 0.00 12.37
CA GLU A 102 6.11 -0.96 12.00
C GLU A 102 6.37 -0.91 10.49
N THR A 103 5.36 -1.01 9.63
CA THR A 103 5.55 -0.98 8.17
C THR A 103 6.22 0.32 7.72
N LEU A 104 5.87 1.46 8.33
CA LEU A 104 6.54 2.74 8.09
C LEU A 104 7.99 2.73 8.58
N HIS A 105 8.26 2.11 9.74
CA HIS A 105 9.63 1.88 10.24
C HIS A 105 10.46 1.10 9.22
N LEU A 106 9.93 -0.02 8.71
CA LEU A 106 10.58 -0.85 7.68
C LEU A 106 10.86 -0.08 6.40
N ALA A 107 9.88 0.69 5.93
CA ALA A 107 10.04 1.48 4.71
C ALA A 107 11.13 2.55 4.86
N LEU A 108 11.21 3.22 6.01
CA LEU A 108 12.27 4.18 6.30
C LEU A 108 13.64 3.49 6.44
N MET A 109 13.70 2.31 7.05
CA MET A 109 14.94 1.52 7.09
C MET A 109 15.44 1.22 5.68
N ILE A 110 14.55 0.83 4.76
CA ILE A 110 14.93 0.51 3.37
C ILE A 110 15.36 1.78 2.62
N THR A 111 14.61 2.88 2.76
CA THR A 111 14.70 4.03 1.83
C THR A 111 15.54 5.20 2.33
N ASP A 112 15.74 5.37 3.63
CA ASP A 112 16.46 6.50 4.20
C ASP A 112 17.78 6.03 4.87
N PRO A 113 18.95 6.36 4.29
CA PRO A 113 20.26 6.05 4.85
C PRO A 113 20.48 6.61 6.26
N SER A 114 19.85 7.74 6.57
CA SER A 114 20.01 8.48 7.83
C SER A 114 19.03 8.05 8.92
N TYR A 115 18.06 7.20 8.59
CA TYR A 115 17.03 6.77 9.53
C TYR A 115 17.63 5.99 10.72
N PRO A 116 17.45 6.46 11.97
CA PRO A 116 18.13 5.92 13.14
C PRO A 116 17.35 4.77 13.77
N TYR A 117 17.14 3.70 13.01
CA TYR A 117 16.27 2.60 13.40
C TYR A 117 16.74 1.79 14.62
N TRP A 118 17.98 2.00 15.09
CA TRP A 118 18.52 1.41 16.32
C TRP A 118 18.19 2.21 17.58
N ASP A 119 17.71 3.44 17.44
CA ASP A 119 17.28 4.31 18.54
C ASP A 119 15.76 4.50 18.44
N GLU A 120 15.00 3.75 19.23
CA GLU A 120 13.53 3.75 19.14
C GLU A 120 12.92 5.14 19.41
N ALA A 121 13.50 5.93 20.31
CA ALA A 121 12.96 7.25 20.64
C ALA A 121 13.12 8.21 19.45
N GLU A 122 14.29 8.22 18.83
CA GLU A 122 14.57 9.03 17.65
C GLU A 122 13.84 8.50 16.41
N ALA A 123 13.81 7.18 16.20
CA ALA A 123 13.08 6.52 15.13
C ALA A 123 11.59 6.86 15.18
N ARG A 124 10.98 6.86 16.38
CA ARG A 124 9.59 7.26 16.59
C ARG A 124 9.36 8.74 16.24
N ARG A 125 10.28 9.62 16.61
CA ARG A 125 10.22 11.05 16.26
C ARG A 125 10.24 11.26 14.75
N GLN A 126 11.14 10.58 14.04
CA GLN A 126 11.26 10.70 12.59
C GLN A 126 10.07 10.07 11.85
N ARG A 127 9.49 8.96 12.34
CA ARG A 127 8.23 8.40 11.79
C ARG A 127 7.09 9.41 11.83
N GLY A 128 6.94 10.12 12.94
CA GLY A 128 5.95 11.21 13.05
C GLY A 128 6.16 12.33 12.04
N GLN A 129 7.41 12.61 11.64
CA GLN A 129 7.73 13.59 10.59
C GLN A 129 7.55 13.03 9.18
N ALA A 130 7.68 11.71 8.97
CA ALA A 130 7.48 11.05 7.67
C ALA A 130 6.05 11.16 7.15
N ILE A 131 5.10 11.28 8.07
CA ILE A 131 3.68 11.55 7.80
C ILE A 131 3.31 13.03 7.93
N ALA A 132 4.30 13.93 7.95
CA ALA A 132 4.09 15.38 7.96
C ALA A 132 4.62 16.03 6.67
N PRO A 133 3.99 17.10 6.16
CA PRO A 133 4.48 17.82 5.00
C PRO A 133 5.85 18.48 5.29
N PRO A 134 6.74 18.65 4.28
CA PRO A 134 6.59 18.22 2.90
C PRO A 134 6.86 16.71 2.73
N TYR A 135 5.93 16.06 2.03
CA TYR A 135 5.90 14.60 1.81
C TYR A 135 6.66 14.15 0.55
N LEU A 136 6.93 15.10 -0.36
CA LEU A 136 7.11 14.85 -1.79
C LEU A 136 8.39 14.10 -2.19
N ASP A 137 9.33 13.91 -1.26
CA ASP A 137 10.60 13.21 -1.55
C ASP A 137 10.73 11.86 -0.82
N ARG A 138 9.64 11.36 -0.20
CA ARG A 138 9.73 10.21 0.73
C ARG A 138 9.24 8.89 0.18
N GLY A 139 9.12 8.72 -1.14
CA GLY A 139 8.94 7.43 -1.82
C GLY A 139 7.97 6.45 -1.14
N LEU A 140 8.46 5.26 -0.78
CA LEU A 140 7.71 4.20 -0.11
C LEU A 140 7.11 4.64 1.26
N PRO A 141 7.85 5.33 2.16
CA PRO A 141 7.27 5.93 3.36
C PRO A 141 6.08 6.86 3.10
N ALA A 142 6.15 7.75 2.10
CA ALA A 142 5.04 8.65 1.76
C ALA A 142 3.80 7.87 1.32
N PHE A 143 3.99 6.84 0.50
CA PHE A 143 2.92 5.95 0.05
C PHE A 143 2.24 5.24 1.23
N ILE A 144 3.01 4.63 2.13
CA ILE A 144 2.51 3.99 3.35
C ILE A 144 1.79 5.00 4.26
N GLY A 145 2.28 6.23 4.30
CA GLY A 145 1.66 7.34 5.04
C GLY A 145 0.37 7.89 4.41
N GLY A 146 -0.10 7.34 3.29
CA GLY A 146 -1.36 7.73 2.66
C GLY A 146 -1.25 8.87 1.63
N VAL A 147 -0.03 9.27 1.27
CA VAL A 147 0.20 10.34 0.28
C VAL A 147 -0.07 9.80 -1.11
N TRP A 148 -0.92 10.50 -1.86
CA TRP A 148 -1.26 10.15 -3.24
C TRP A 148 -0.24 10.67 -4.25
N GLU A 149 0.15 9.80 -5.17
CA GLU A 149 0.95 10.16 -6.32
C GLU A 149 0.71 9.20 -7.49
N PRO A 150 0.32 9.70 -8.69
CA PRO A 150 0.03 11.11 -9.01
C PRO A 150 -1.17 11.70 -8.26
N PHE A 151 -1.28 13.03 -8.28
CA PHE A 151 -2.40 13.75 -7.66
C PHE A 151 -3.73 13.34 -8.30
N PRO A 152 -4.74 12.91 -7.52
CA PRO A 152 -6.01 12.42 -8.04
C PRO A 152 -6.94 13.58 -8.44
N ALA A 153 -7.84 13.33 -9.40
CA ALA A 153 -8.86 14.30 -9.82
C ALA A 153 -10.07 14.41 -8.85
N PHE A 154 -10.11 13.55 -7.84
CA PHE A 154 -11.15 13.47 -6.82
C PHE A 154 -10.51 13.50 -5.43
N ALA A 155 -11.27 13.89 -4.41
CA ALA A 155 -10.81 13.87 -3.03
C ALA A 155 -10.83 12.42 -2.49
N PRO A 156 -9.67 11.76 -2.23
CA PRO A 156 -9.67 10.34 -1.89
C PRO A 156 -10.33 10.03 -0.54
N GLY A 157 -10.32 11.00 0.38
CA GLY A 157 -11.03 10.88 1.66
C GLY A 157 -12.56 10.81 1.51
N GLU A 158 -13.14 11.39 0.47
CA GLU A 158 -14.60 11.29 0.24
C GLU A 158 -15.01 9.89 -0.24
N VAL A 159 -14.06 9.14 -0.84
CA VAL A 159 -14.29 7.80 -1.38
C VAL A 159 -14.09 6.73 -0.32
N LEU A 160 -13.00 6.82 0.43
CA LEU A 160 -12.68 5.87 1.49
C LEU A 160 -12.01 6.62 2.64
N THR A 161 -12.74 6.70 3.74
CA THR A 161 -12.25 7.22 5.02
C THR A 161 -12.38 6.13 6.07
N THR A 162 -11.29 5.82 6.75
CA THR A 162 -11.26 4.83 7.84
C THR A 162 -10.98 5.50 9.19
N ARG A 163 -10.07 6.48 9.22
CA ARG A 163 -9.62 7.19 10.43
C ARG A 163 -10.00 8.67 10.42
N GLY A 164 -10.38 9.22 9.27
CA GLY A 164 -10.75 10.64 9.14
C GLY A 164 -9.54 11.55 9.02
N THR A 165 -8.37 11.01 8.62
CA THR A 165 -7.19 11.82 8.32
C THR A 165 -7.12 12.02 6.81
N ASN A 166 -7.68 13.13 6.32
CA ASN A 166 -7.67 13.45 4.91
C ASN A 166 -7.28 14.91 4.67
N ILE A 167 -6.37 15.10 3.72
CA ILE A 167 -5.96 16.41 3.23
C ILE A 167 -6.16 16.36 1.72
N TYR A 168 -6.89 17.34 1.17
CA TYR A 168 -7.05 17.48 -0.27
C TYR A 168 -6.97 18.96 -0.63
N VAL A 169 -5.82 19.37 -1.15
CA VAL A 169 -5.50 20.76 -1.50
C VAL A 169 -5.07 20.82 -2.97
N PRO A 170 -6.02 20.98 -3.92
CA PRO A 170 -5.72 20.97 -5.35
C PRO A 170 -4.74 22.05 -5.80
N SER A 171 -4.77 23.23 -5.18
CA SER A 171 -3.85 24.32 -5.48
C SER A 171 -2.39 23.96 -5.20
N GLU A 172 -2.15 23.06 -4.25
CA GLU A 172 -0.82 22.58 -3.87
C GLU A 172 -0.51 21.20 -4.44
N ARG A 173 -1.44 20.60 -5.20
CA ARG A 173 -1.39 19.20 -5.66
C ARG A 173 -1.09 18.22 -4.51
N LEU A 174 -1.68 18.48 -3.35
CA LEU A 174 -1.49 17.65 -2.15
C LEU A 174 -2.76 16.86 -1.86
N ALA A 175 -2.62 15.54 -1.85
CA ALA A 175 -3.68 14.61 -1.44
C ALA A 175 -3.10 13.57 -0.47
N VAL A 176 -3.71 13.47 0.72
CA VAL A 176 -3.41 12.48 1.75
C VAL A 176 -4.73 11.89 2.20
N ALA A 177 -4.81 10.57 2.31
CA ALA A 177 -5.99 9.88 2.81
C ALA A 177 -5.59 8.58 3.51
N ASP A 178 -6.57 7.91 4.12
CA ASP A 178 -6.38 6.59 4.71
C ASP A 178 -6.09 5.50 3.66
N TRP A 179 -6.07 5.85 2.38
CA TRP A 179 -5.59 5.00 1.33
C TRP A 179 -4.75 5.77 0.32
N SER A 180 -3.87 5.08 -0.37
CA SER A 180 -3.07 5.66 -1.44
C SER A 180 -2.79 4.64 -2.55
N TRP A 181 -2.29 5.14 -3.67
CA TRP A 181 -1.93 4.34 -4.83
C TRP A 181 -0.62 4.84 -5.44
N ARG A 182 0.10 3.94 -6.10
CA ARG A 182 1.30 4.22 -6.90
C ARG A 182 1.22 3.57 -8.26
N HIS A 183 1.58 4.37 -9.26
CA HIS A 183 1.60 3.97 -10.65
C HIS A 183 2.64 2.87 -10.93
N PRO A 184 2.37 1.92 -11.85
CA PRO A 184 3.31 0.83 -12.20
C PRO A 184 4.73 1.29 -12.49
N VAL A 185 4.91 2.44 -13.16
CA VAL A 185 6.24 3.02 -13.44
C VAL A 185 7.01 3.29 -12.14
N THR A 186 6.39 3.91 -11.14
CA THR A 186 7.02 4.16 -9.84
C THR A 186 7.28 2.87 -9.07
N VAL A 187 6.36 1.89 -9.16
CA VAL A 187 6.56 0.57 -8.54
C VAL A 187 7.75 -0.16 -9.18
N GLN A 188 7.91 -0.04 -10.50
CA GLN A 188 9.06 -0.59 -11.24
C GLN A 188 10.36 0.09 -10.81
N GLU A 189 10.39 1.42 -10.72
CA GLU A 189 11.55 2.18 -10.22
C GLU A 189 11.95 1.71 -8.82
N TRP A 190 10.99 1.54 -7.92
CA TRP A 190 11.24 0.99 -6.59
C TRP A 190 11.81 -0.42 -6.65
N SER A 191 11.23 -1.29 -7.49
CA SER A 191 11.72 -2.66 -7.66
C SER A 191 13.16 -2.71 -8.19
N ASP A 192 13.52 -1.82 -9.12
CA ASP A 192 14.85 -1.75 -9.71
C ASP A 192 15.89 -1.25 -8.68
N ASP A 193 15.52 -0.30 -7.82
CA ASP A 193 16.37 0.23 -6.76
C ASP A 193 16.47 -0.68 -5.52
N LEU A 194 15.47 -1.54 -5.30
CA LEU A 194 15.32 -2.35 -4.09
C LEU A 194 16.56 -3.21 -3.77
N PRO A 195 17.20 -3.91 -4.72
CA PRO A 195 18.40 -4.70 -4.42
C PRO A 195 19.55 -3.85 -3.88
N ARG A 196 19.72 -2.62 -4.37
CA ARG A 196 20.72 -1.68 -3.88
C ARG A 196 20.36 -1.22 -2.46
N ALA A 197 19.13 -0.76 -2.25
CA ALA A 197 18.64 -0.30 -0.96
C ALA A 197 18.77 -1.37 0.15
N LEU A 198 18.42 -2.61 -0.15
CA LEU A 198 18.55 -3.75 0.77
C LEU A 198 20.02 -4.06 1.13
N ARG A 199 20.93 -3.97 0.16
CA ARG A 199 22.37 -4.12 0.43
C ARG A 199 22.91 -2.98 1.27
N ASP A 200 22.50 -1.74 1.00
CA ASP A 200 22.92 -0.58 1.77
C ASP A 200 22.42 -0.66 3.22
N LEU A 201 21.20 -1.15 3.44
CA LEU A 201 20.68 -1.49 4.76
C LEU A 201 21.53 -2.57 5.46
N MET A 202 21.81 -3.69 4.80
CA MET A 202 22.67 -4.74 5.38
C MET A 202 24.08 -4.23 5.70
N ASN A 203 24.66 -3.40 4.83
CA ASN A 203 25.96 -2.80 5.08
C ASN A 203 25.94 -1.92 6.33
N ARG A 204 24.88 -1.10 6.52
CA ARG A 204 24.70 -0.33 7.75
C ARG A 204 24.58 -1.22 8.98
N GLU A 205 23.87 -2.34 8.90
CA GLU A 205 23.81 -3.33 9.98
C GLU A 205 25.17 -3.89 10.35
N VAL A 206 25.91 -4.36 9.35
CA VAL A 206 27.23 -4.94 9.53
C VAL A 206 28.17 -3.91 10.18
N GLN A 207 28.12 -2.64 9.76
CA GLN A 207 28.91 -1.58 10.40
C GLN A 207 28.50 -1.33 11.85
N ARG A 208 27.19 -1.27 12.13
CA ARG A 208 26.64 -1.00 13.46
C ARG A 208 26.97 -2.09 14.46
N LEU A 209 26.99 -3.35 14.03
CA LEU A 209 27.26 -4.50 14.87
C LEU A 209 28.75 -4.73 15.16
N ARG A 210 29.66 -3.98 14.53
CA ARG A 210 31.11 -4.16 14.76
C ARG A 210 31.47 -4.08 16.25
N PRO A 211 32.34 -4.96 16.74
CA PRO A 211 33.16 -5.92 15.98
C PRO A 211 32.52 -7.31 15.75
N ILE A 212 31.21 -7.48 16.00
CA ILE A 212 30.52 -8.76 15.80
C ILE A 212 30.50 -9.09 14.29
N GLU A 213 30.95 -10.29 13.93
CA GLU A 213 30.83 -10.79 12.57
C GLU A 213 29.40 -11.26 12.28
N VAL A 214 28.93 -10.97 11.06
CA VAL A 214 27.59 -11.32 10.58
C VAL A 214 27.74 -12.23 9.36
N PRO A 215 28.09 -13.51 9.54
CA PRO A 215 28.36 -14.40 8.42
C PRO A 215 27.13 -14.63 7.53
N GLU A 216 25.91 -14.50 8.07
CA GLU A 216 24.65 -14.69 7.36
C GLU A 216 24.22 -13.47 6.50
N ALA A 217 25.00 -12.38 6.48
CA ALA A 217 24.63 -11.14 5.78
C ALA A 217 24.26 -11.37 4.31
N ASN A 218 25.01 -12.24 3.62
CA ASN A 218 24.72 -12.59 2.22
C ASN A 218 23.44 -13.43 2.09
N GLU A 219 23.19 -14.35 3.01
CA GLU A 219 21.98 -15.18 3.00
C GLU A 219 20.72 -14.34 3.24
N VAL A 220 20.82 -13.35 4.15
CA VAL A 220 19.72 -12.39 4.39
C VAL A 220 19.46 -11.53 3.15
N ILE A 221 20.52 -11.04 2.47
CA ILE A 221 20.35 -10.30 1.21
C ILE A 221 19.69 -11.19 0.15
N ASP A 222 20.13 -12.44 0.00
CA ASP A 222 19.56 -13.37 -0.98
C ASP A 222 18.08 -13.66 -0.68
N TYR A 223 17.71 -13.76 0.60
CA TYR A 223 16.32 -13.91 1.02
C TYR A 223 15.50 -12.64 0.73
N TRP A 224 15.98 -11.46 1.15
CA TRP A 224 15.30 -10.20 0.90
C TRP A 224 15.11 -9.89 -0.58
N THR A 225 16.07 -10.27 -1.42
CA THR A 225 16.00 -10.10 -2.88
C THR A 225 15.19 -11.19 -3.57
N GLY A 226 14.72 -12.22 -2.84
CA GLY A 226 13.90 -13.31 -3.36
C GLY A 226 14.67 -14.35 -4.17
N LYS A 227 16.00 -14.40 -4.07
CA LYS A 227 16.80 -15.47 -4.68
C LYS A 227 16.62 -16.80 -3.96
N VAL A 228 16.35 -16.75 -2.66
CA VAL A 228 15.95 -17.90 -1.84
C VAL A 228 14.60 -17.63 -1.21
N SER A 229 13.79 -18.68 -1.05
CA SER A 229 12.42 -18.58 -0.54
C SER A 229 12.30 -18.76 0.97
N GLU A 230 13.31 -19.36 1.61
CA GLU A 230 13.30 -19.63 3.05
C GLU A 230 14.19 -18.63 3.79
N PRO A 231 13.76 -18.12 4.96
CA PRO A 231 14.58 -17.22 5.76
C PRO A 231 15.81 -17.97 6.29
N PRO A 232 16.99 -17.34 6.30
CA PRO A 232 18.21 -17.98 6.81
C PRO A 232 18.13 -18.26 8.32
N GLN A 233 18.88 -19.26 8.78
CA GLN A 233 19.03 -19.53 10.20
C GLN A 233 19.99 -18.50 10.80
N LEU A 234 19.43 -17.47 11.43
CA LEU A 234 20.22 -16.42 12.06
C LEU A 234 20.94 -16.97 13.30
N VAL A 235 22.27 -16.99 13.29
CA VAL A 235 23.06 -17.25 14.49
C VAL A 235 22.98 -16.03 15.42
N VAL A 236 23.34 -16.23 16.70
CA VAL A 236 23.33 -15.25 17.80
C VAL A 236 24.02 -13.90 17.45
N GLY A 237 24.79 -13.79 16.36
CA GLY A 237 25.29 -12.49 15.85
C GLY A 237 24.18 -11.46 15.59
N PHE A 238 23.00 -11.90 15.11
CA PHE A 238 21.81 -11.05 14.98
C PHE A 238 21.06 -10.83 16.32
N SER A 239 21.51 -11.38 17.45
CA SER A 239 20.88 -11.15 18.75
C SER A 239 21.23 -9.78 19.35
N GLY A 240 22.27 -9.11 18.84
CA GLY A 240 22.59 -7.71 19.17
C GLY A 240 21.59 -6.70 18.61
N LEU A 241 20.67 -7.14 17.75
CA LEU A 241 19.50 -6.39 17.25
C LEU A 241 18.27 -6.50 18.19
N GLY A 242 18.43 -7.18 19.32
CA GLY A 242 17.34 -7.43 20.25
C GLY A 242 16.41 -8.58 19.81
N PRO A 243 15.37 -8.87 20.60
CA PRO A 243 14.53 -10.05 20.45
C PRO A 243 13.67 -10.11 19.17
N ARG A 244 13.64 -9.04 18.35
CA ARG A 244 12.80 -8.93 17.14
C ARG A 244 13.56 -9.07 15.82
N SER A 245 14.87 -9.34 15.84
CA SER A 245 15.69 -9.37 14.63
C SER A 245 15.19 -10.34 13.54
N GLY A 246 14.78 -11.55 13.93
CA GLY A 246 14.20 -12.53 13.01
C GLY A 246 12.79 -12.20 12.51
N ALA A 247 12.05 -11.31 13.19
CA ALA A 247 10.77 -10.81 12.70
C ALA A 247 11.02 -9.76 11.61
N TRP A 248 11.92 -8.81 11.88
CA TRP A 248 12.28 -7.77 10.93
C TRP A 248 12.80 -8.32 9.59
N VAL A 249 13.68 -9.32 9.62
CA VAL A 249 14.19 -9.97 8.40
C VAL A 249 13.06 -10.53 7.54
N ARG A 250 12.01 -11.10 8.16
CA ARG A 250 10.84 -11.60 7.44
C ARG A 250 9.98 -10.48 6.92
N GLU A 251 9.65 -9.50 7.74
CA GLU A 251 8.76 -8.40 7.34
C GLU A 251 9.35 -7.54 6.21
N ILE A 252 10.67 -7.30 6.19
CA ILE A 252 11.34 -6.69 5.02
C ILE A 252 11.19 -7.58 3.80
N ALA A 253 11.40 -8.89 3.93
CA ALA A 253 11.29 -9.80 2.78
C ALA A 253 9.89 -9.77 2.19
N ASP A 254 8.86 -9.75 3.03
CA ASP A 254 7.45 -9.72 2.63
C ASP A 254 7.11 -8.40 1.93
N LEU A 255 7.50 -7.27 2.52
CA LEU A 255 7.32 -5.94 1.91
C LEU A 255 8.05 -5.83 0.57
N ALA A 256 9.30 -6.31 0.51
CA ALA A 256 10.11 -6.32 -0.68
C ALA A 256 9.53 -7.25 -1.77
N ALA A 257 9.00 -8.41 -1.37
CA ALA A 257 8.32 -9.33 -2.27
C ALA A 257 7.07 -8.71 -2.87
N GLN A 258 6.28 -7.95 -2.09
CA GLN A 258 5.08 -7.27 -2.59
C GLN A 258 5.42 -6.28 -3.71
N ILE A 259 6.48 -5.49 -3.54
CA ILE A 259 6.95 -4.53 -4.56
C ILE A 259 7.41 -5.28 -5.81
N ARG A 260 8.25 -6.31 -5.67
CA ARG A 260 8.76 -7.09 -6.80
C ARG A 260 7.64 -7.81 -7.56
N ARG A 261 6.67 -8.39 -6.85
CA ARG A 261 5.52 -9.09 -7.46
C ARG A 261 4.67 -8.12 -8.28
N ALA A 262 4.36 -6.95 -7.74
CA ALA A 262 3.61 -5.92 -8.45
C ALA A 262 4.38 -5.43 -9.69
N ALA A 263 5.69 -5.15 -9.57
CA ALA A 263 6.54 -4.75 -10.68
C ALA A 263 6.63 -5.82 -11.78
N ALA A 264 6.85 -7.09 -11.41
CA ALA A 264 6.94 -8.21 -12.36
C ALA A 264 5.64 -8.43 -13.17
N ARG A 265 4.50 -7.94 -12.68
CA ARG A 265 3.21 -7.98 -13.37
C ARG A 265 2.83 -6.66 -14.04
N GLU A 266 3.71 -5.66 -14.03
CA GLU A 266 3.46 -4.31 -14.54
C GLU A 266 2.22 -3.66 -13.87
N GLN A 267 2.03 -3.93 -12.59
CA GLN A 267 0.87 -3.49 -11.80
C GLN A 267 1.19 -2.29 -10.91
N GLY A 268 0.15 -1.53 -10.57
CA GLY A 268 0.23 -0.51 -9.54
C GLY A 268 0.21 -1.15 -8.15
N LEU A 269 0.40 -0.31 -7.12
CA LEU A 269 0.34 -0.75 -5.73
C LEU A 269 -0.62 0.16 -4.95
N THR A 270 -1.54 -0.42 -4.18
CA THR A 270 -2.45 0.29 -3.27
C THR A 270 -2.05 0.05 -1.82
N ALA A 271 -2.28 1.05 -0.97
CA ALA A 271 -2.07 0.98 0.47
C ALA A 271 -3.35 1.37 1.21
N ILE A 272 -3.89 0.41 1.96
CA ILE A 272 -5.02 0.39 2.92
C ILE A 272 -4.71 0.67 4.37
N ILE A 273 -4.92 1.85 4.92
CA ILE A 273 -4.82 2.06 6.35
C ILE A 273 -6.14 1.66 7.05
N THR A 274 -6.09 0.63 7.90
CA THR A 274 -7.26 0.09 8.61
C THR A 274 -7.23 0.37 10.11
N GLY A 275 -8.41 0.39 10.73
CA GLY A 275 -8.63 0.71 12.16
C GLY A 275 -8.43 -0.44 13.16
N GLY A 276 -7.76 -1.54 12.77
CA GLY A 276 -7.55 -2.71 13.62
C GLY A 276 -8.73 -3.71 13.61
N THR A 277 -8.41 -4.98 13.31
CA THR A 277 -9.28 -6.18 13.28
C THR A 277 -10.73 -5.95 12.82
N ARG A 278 -10.91 -5.58 11.55
CA ARG A 278 -11.94 -6.26 10.78
C ARG A 278 -11.25 -7.39 10.01
N SER A 279 -11.55 -8.63 10.37
CA SER A 279 -11.03 -9.83 9.69
C SER A 279 -11.61 -9.90 8.27
N TRP A 280 -10.92 -9.29 7.32
CA TRP A 280 -11.21 -9.38 5.89
C TRP A 280 -9.93 -9.73 5.14
N PHE A 281 -9.35 -10.89 5.47
CA PHE A 281 -8.35 -11.57 4.65
C PHE A 281 -8.77 -13.03 4.52
#